data_AF-A0A4Q6BLY3-F1
#
_entry.id   AF-A0A4Q6BLY3-F1
#
_cell.length_a   1.000
_cell.length_b   1.000
_cell.length_c   1.000
_cell.angle_alpha   90.00
_cell.angle_beta   90.00
_cell.angle_gamma   90.00
#
_symmetry.space_group_name_H-M   'P 1'
#
loop_
_entity.id
_entity.type
_entity.pdbx_description
1 polymer ?
#
loop_
_entity_poly.entity_id
_entity_poly.type
_entity_poly.pdbx_seq_one_letter_code
_entity_poly.pdbx_strand_id
1 'polypeptide(L)' 'MDKLIYSSLSAMRAAMARQTTTANNLANINTAGFRGEMSSSSALWLKGDGFE' A
#
# COMPACT_ATOMS: atom_id res chain seq x y z
N MET A 1 -20.19 -4.64 9.96
CA MET A 1 -18.91 -4.72 10.69
C MET A 1 -17.77 -5.19 9.78
N ASP A 2 -17.94 -6.30 9.05
CA ASP A 2 -16.86 -7.01 8.33
C ASP A 2 -16.15 -6.18 7.23
N LYS A 3 -16.90 -5.37 6.47
CA LYS A 3 -16.38 -4.52 5.40
C LYS A 3 -15.32 -3.51 5.89
N LEU A 4 -15.50 -2.97 7.10
CA LEU A 4 -14.54 -2.04 7.70
C LEU A 4 -13.23 -2.74 8.08
N ILE A 5 -13.30 -3.97 8.57
CA ILE A 5 -12.13 -4.78 8.91
C ILE A 5 -11.35 -5.14 7.65
N TYR A 6 -12.02 -5.54 6.57
CA TYR A 6 -11.33 -5.82 5.31
C TYR A 6 -10.75 -4.56 4.65
N SER A 7 -11.45 -3.42 4.77
CA SER A 7 -10.92 -2.14 4.29
C SER A 7 -9.69 -1.71 5.08
N SER A 8 -9.71 -1.81 6.41
CA SER A 8 -8.54 -1.49 7.24
C SER A 8 -7.40 -2.47 7.01
N LEU A 9 -7.68 -3.77 6.87
CA LEU A 9 -6.69 -4.78 6.51
C LEU A 9 -6.05 -4.49 5.14
N SER A 10 -6.84 -4.09 4.16
CA SER A 10 -6.35 -3.72 2.82
C SER A 10 -5.44 -2.49 2.88
N ALA A 11 -5.83 -1.47 3.65
CA ALA A 11 -5.01 -0.29 3.89
C ALA A 11 -3.70 -0.63 4.62
N MET A 12 -3.75 -1.51 5.62
CA MET A 12 -2.56 -1.97 6.33
C MET A 12 -1.59 -2.73 5.42
N ARG A 13 -2.11 -3.60 4.54
CA ARG A 13 -1.29 -4.30 3.55
C ARG A 13 -0.60 -3.33 2.59
N ALA A 14 -1.31 -2.33 2.10
CA ALA A 14 -0.73 -1.27 1.26
C ALA A 14 0.34 -0.47 2.03
N ALA A 15 0.12 -0.16 3.31
CA ALA A 15 1.11 0.51 4.15
C ALA A 15 2.39 -0.34 4.35
N MET A 16 2.24 -1.63 4.61
CA MET A 16 3.38 -2.56 4.73
C MET A 16 4.15 -2.68 3.41
N ALA A 17 3.46 -2.78 2.26
CA ALA A 17 4.12 -2.81 0.96
C ALA A 17 4.98 -1.55 0.73
N ARG A 18 4.44 -0.36 1.03
CA ARG A 18 5.21 0.90 0.95
C ARG A 18 6.41 0.90 1.88
N GLN A 19 6.26 0.38 3.10
CA GLN A 19 7.37 0.28 4.05
C GLN A 19 8.50 -0.60 3.50
N THR A 20 8.17 -1.74 2.90
CA THR A 20 9.14 -2.63 2.26
C THR A 20 9.85 -1.95 1.10
N THR A 21 9.14 -1.22 0.23
CA THR A 21 9.78 -0.44 -0.86
C THR A 21 10.73 0.61 -0.29
N THR A 22 10.34 1.36 0.74
CA THR A 22 11.21 2.34 1.40
C THR A 22 12.45 1.68 2.01
N ALA A 23 12.29 0.55 2.70
CA ALA A 23 13.42 -0.19 3.29
C ALA A 23 14.40 -0.66 2.20
N ASN A 24 13.90 -1.19 1.07
CA ASN A 24 14.74 -1.59 -0.06
C ASN A 24 15.49 -0.41 -0.69
N ASN A 25 14.82 0.73 -0.85
CA ASN A 25 15.46 1.94 -1.38
C ASN A 25 16.56 2.45 -0.44
N LEU A 26 16.30 2.46 0.87
CA LEU A 26 17.28 2.88 1.87
C LEU A 26 18.49 1.93 1.92
N ALA A 27 18.25 0.62 1.84
CA ALA A 27 19.32 -0.38 1.83
C ALA A 27 20.26 -0.24 0.62
N ASN A 28 19.74 0.25 -0.52
CA ASN A 28 20.49 0.37 -1.77
C ASN A 28 20.92 1.81 -2.11
N ILE A 29 20.82 2.76 -1.16
CA ILE A 29 21.14 4.17 -1.41
C ILE A 29 22.58 4.41 -1.88
N ASN A 30 23.51 3.53 -1.48
CA ASN A 30 24.93 3.61 -1.84
C ASN A 30 25.32 2.69 -2.99
N THR A 31 24.36 1.97 -3.59
CA THR A 31 24.63 1.08 -4.71
C THR A 31 24.71 1.90 -6.00
N ALA A 32 25.90 1.96 -6.62
CA ALA A 32 26.10 2.71 -7.85
C ALA A 32 25.15 2.21 -8.96
N GLY A 33 24.42 3.13 -9.59
CA GLY A 33 23.45 2.80 -10.66
C GLY A 33 22.09 2.30 -10.18
N PHE A 34 21.84 2.25 -8.86
CA PHE A 34 20.53 1.89 -8.31
C PHE A 34 19.46 2.92 -8.68
N ARG A 35 18.25 2.43 -9.01
CA ARG A 35 17.06 3.23 -9.29
C ARG A 35 16.01 2.89 -8.26
N GLY A 36 15.62 3.88 -7.46
CA GLY A 36 14.60 3.71 -6.43
C GLY A 36 13.25 3.36 -7.04
N GLU A 37 12.50 2.52 -6.33
CA GLU A 37 11.13 2.17 -6.68
C GLU A 37 10.14 3.06 -5.91
N MET A 38 9.00 3.40 -6.51
CA MET A 38 7.95 4.16 -5.84
C MET A 38 6.63 3.38 -5.84
N SER A 39 6.07 3.20 -4.64
CA SER A 39 4.78 2.52 -4.46
C SER A 39 3.65 3.54 -4.33
N SER A 40 2.62 3.40 -5.16
CA SER A 40 1.42 4.24 -5.16
C SER A 40 0.19 3.39 -4.82
N SER A 41 -0.75 3.97 -4.08
CA SER A 41 -2.01 3.31 -3.75
C SER A 41 -3.12 4.37 -3.74
N SER A 42 -4.28 4.01 -4.30
CA SER A 42 -5.44 4.90 -4.39
C SER A 42 -6.63 4.29 -3.64
N ALA A 43 -7.46 5.14 -3.04
CA ALA A 43 -8.69 4.70 -2.41
C ALA A 43 -9.77 4.42 -3.46
N LEU A 44 -10.61 3.43 -3.20
CA LEU A 44 -11.76 3.06 -4.02
C LEU A 44 -13.04 3.12 -3.21
N TRP A 45 -14.14 3.45 -3.88
CA TRP A 45 -15.46 3.45 -3.27
C TRP A 45 -15.96 2.02 -3.05
N LEU A 46 -16.49 1.77 -1.85
CA LEU A 46 -17.11 0.49 -1.51
C LEU A 46 -18.61 0.56 -1.86
N LYS A 47 -19.13 -0.44 -2.59
CA LYS A 47 -20.57 -0.55 -2.86
C LYS A 47 -21.31 -0.89 -1.54
N GLY A 48 -22.26 -0.04 -1.16
CA GLY A 48 -23.15 -0.29 -0.03
C GLY A 48 -24.26 -1.27 -0.39
N ASP A 49 -24.77 -2.03 0.60
CA ASP A 49 -25.85 -3.02 0.39
C ASP A 49 -27.25 -2.38 0.17
N GLY A 50 -27.33 -1.04 0.11
CA GLY A 50 -28.59 -0.30 -0.04
C GLY A 50 -28.82 0.33 -1.42
N PHE A 51 -28.07 -0.07 -2.45
CA PHE A 51 -28.23 0.39 -3.83
C PHE A 51 -28.66 -0.77 -4.75
N GLU A 52 -29.75 -1.43 -4.38
CA GLU A 52 -30.62 -2.21 -5.28
C GLU A 52 -32.06 -1.70 -5.19
#